data_AF-A0A351YVD1-F1
#
_entry.id   AF-A0A351YVD1-F1
#
_cell.length_a   1.000
_cell.length_b   1.000
_cell.length_c   1.000
_cell.angle_alpha   90.00
_cell.angle_beta   90.00
_cell.angle_gamma   90.00
#
_symmetry.space_group_name_H-M   'P 1'
#
loop_
_entity.id
_entity.type
_entity.pdbx_description
1 polymer ?
#
loop_
_entity_poly.entity_id
_entity_poly.type
_entity_poly.pdbx_seq_one_letter_code
_entity_poly.pdbx_strand_id
1 'polypeptide(L)'
;MKKFLYTLTALAAAFLAIPVISSCMQSGAKNQKDDLSHHVIITYMTTGDRPTNGATEKMLKELNKILTEKVNAELQIFYIPWNDYLVNYNMCLSQLDGSVDLVGTASDWLDAWNNIKNGTFLGMSDEMVKKYAPKTYESVSDEHWEMCRMNGKLYMLPEDNYAQWI
;
A
#
# COMPACT_ATOMS: atom_id res chain seq x y z
N MET A 1 8.08 -2.32 -11.85
CA MET A 1 7.79 -0.95 -12.35
C MET A 1 7.86 -0.72 -13.88
N LYS A 2 7.80 -1.74 -14.75
CA LYS A 2 7.69 -1.48 -16.21
C LYS A 2 6.25 -1.27 -16.67
N LYS A 3 5.27 -1.91 -16.04
CA LYS A 3 3.84 -1.74 -16.35
C LYS A 3 3.28 -0.37 -15.93
N PHE A 4 3.85 0.25 -14.90
CA PHE A 4 3.48 1.59 -14.42
C PHE A 4 4.14 2.73 -15.22
N LEU A 5 5.26 2.45 -15.90
CA LEU A 5 5.96 3.43 -16.72
C LEU A 5 5.30 3.59 -18.10
N TYR A 6 4.77 2.51 -18.69
CA TYR A 6 4.07 2.57 -19.99
C TYR A 6 2.78 3.39 -19.95
N THR A 7 2.06 3.39 -18.83
CA THR A 7 0.84 4.20 -18.63
C THR A 7 1.14 5.67 -18.37
N LEU A 8 2.28 5.99 -17.75
CA LEU A 8 2.71 7.38 -17.53
C LEU A 8 3.23 8.04 -18.83
N THR A 9 3.89 7.28 -19.71
CA THR A 9 4.41 7.82 -20.99
C THR A 9 3.33 8.10 -22.03
N ALA A 10 2.15 7.50 -21.92
CA ALA A 10 1.03 7.77 -22.84
C ALA A 10 0.28 9.08 -22.52
N LEU A 11 0.43 9.65 -21.31
CA LEU A 11 -0.18 10.92 -20.94
C LEU A 11 0.73 12.15 -21.17
N ALA A 12 2.04 11.95 -21.36
CA ALA A 12 3.01 13.05 -21.46
C ALA A 12 3.29 13.53 -22.91
N ALA A 13 2.73 12.89 -23.94
CA ALA A 13 3.01 13.22 -25.33
C ALA A 13 1.96 14.13 -26.03
N ALA A 14 0.95 14.64 -25.31
CA ALA A 14 -0.13 15.43 -25.90
C ALA A 14 -0.15 16.92 -25.54
N PHE A 15 0.85 17.44 -24.81
CA PHE A 15 0.92 18.87 -24.46
C PHE A 15 2.32 19.44 -24.70
N LEU A 16 2.66 19.66 -25.97
CA LEU A 16 3.72 20.60 -26.36
C LEU A 16 3.29 21.39 -27.60
N ALA A 17 2.37 22.34 -27.40
CA ALA A 17 2.34 23.58 -28.15
C ALA A 17 1.49 24.62 -27.38
N ILE A 18 2.09 25.79 -27.14
CA ILE A 18 1.52 27.14 -26.84
C ILE A 18 2.09 27.75 -25.52
N PRO A 19 2.55 29.02 -25.55
CA PRO A 19 3.51 29.56 -24.60
C PRO A 19 2.90 30.30 -23.38
N VAL A 20 3.76 30.44 -22.37
CA VAL A 20 3.71 31.15 -21.08
C VAL A 20 2.82 32.41 -21.01
N ILE A 21 1.84 32.44 -20.08
CA ILE A 21 1.43 33.64 -19.30
C ILE A 21 1.02 33.22 -17.87
N SER A 22 1.46 34.05 -16.92
CA SER A 22 1.31 34.07 -15.47
C SER A 22 -0.10 33.85 -14.87
N SER A 23 -0.07 33.35 -13.62
CA SER A 23 -1.05 33.45 -12.53
C SER A 23 -1.90 32.21 -12.19
N CYS A 24 -1.96 31.94 -10.88
CA CYS A 24 -2.71 30.90 -10.16
C CYS A 24 -2.30 29.42 -10.36
N MET A 25 -1.31 28.98 -9.57
CA MET A 25 -1.31 27.61 -9.03
C MET A 25 -2.43 27.51 -7.99
N GLN A 26 -3.66 27.38 -8.47
CA GLN A 26 -4.76 26.85 -7.68
C GLN A 26 -4.55 25.33 -7.63
N SER A 27 -4.12 24.84 -6.48
CA SER A 27 -4.20 23.43 -6.12
C SER A 27 -5.67 23.05 -6.04
N GLY A 28 -6.24 22.63 -7.18
CA GLY A 28 -7.59 22.10 -7.27
C GLY A 28 -7.54 20.59 -7.15
N ALA A 29 -7.72 20.07 -5.94
CA ALA A 29 -8.06 18.67 -5.72
C ALA A 29 -9.43 18.41 -6.38
N LYS A 30 -9.42 18.07 -7.68
CA LYS A 30 -10.59 17.53 -8.36
C LYS A 30 -10.92 16.20 -7.69
N ASN A 31 -12.18 16.03 -7.31
CA ASN A 31 -12.79 14.73 -7.01
C ASN A 31 -12.70 13.85 -8.27
N GLN A 32 -11.54 13.24 -8.48
CA GLN A 32 -11.34 12.19 -9.44
C GLN A 32 -12.00 10.95 -8.83
N LYS A 33 -13.12 10.52 -9.42
CA LYS A 33 -13.74 9.24 -9.10
C LYS A 33 -12.67 8.17 -9.34
N ASP A 34 -12.36 7.38 -8.31
CA ASP A 34 -11.32 6.36 -8.41
C ASP A 34 -11.73 5.35 -9.51
N ASP A 35 -10.77 5.03 -10.39
CA ASP A 35 -11.00 4.11 -11.50
C ASP A 35 -10.94 2.66 -11.00
N LEU A 36 -12.11 2.05 -10.85
CA LEU A 36 -12.27 0.65 -10.47
C LEU A 36 -12.59 -0.26 -11.68
N SER A 37 -12.43 0.25 -12.91
CA SER A 37 -12.76 -0.52 -14.12
C SER A 37 -11.84 -1.72 -14.36
N HIS A 38 -10.66 -1.72 -13.73
CA HIS A 38 -9.67 -2.78 -13.84
C HIS A 38 -9.66 -3.62 -12.57
N HIS A 39 -9.85 -4.93 -12.73
CA HIS A 39 -9.74 -5.86 -11.62
C HIS A 39 -8.27 -6.01 -11.20
N VAL A 40 -8.01 -5.95 -9.89
CA VAL A 40 -6.65 -6.00 -9.33
C VAL A 40 -6.50 -7.11 -8.30
N ILE A 41 -5.36 -7.80 -8.34
CA ILE A 41 -4.97 -8.78 -7.31
C ILE A 41 -3.88 -8.13 -6.47
N ILE A 42 -4.16 -7.89 -5.20
CA ILE A 42 -3.27 -7.31 -4.22
C ILE A 42 -2.45 -8.43 -3.58
N THR A 43 -1.13 -8.37 -3.71
CA THR A 43 -0.21 -9.32 -3.07
C THR A 43 0.23 -8.79 -1.71
N TYR A 44 -0.26 -9.42 -0.65
CA TYR A 44 0.15 -9.16 0.72
C TYR A 44 1.31 -10.07 1.13
N MET A 45 2.50 -9.50 1.25
CA MET A 45 3.66 -10.21 1.78
C MET A 45 3.64 -10.19 3.30
N THR A 46 3.74 -11.35 3.94
CA THR A 46 3.86 -11.47 5.40
C THR A 46 4.84 -12.57 5.78
N THR A 47 5.46 -12.44 6.95
CA THR A 47 6.30 -13.50 7.50
C THR A 47 5.45 -14.57 8.18
N GLY A 48 5.84 -15.83 8.00
CA GLY A 48 5.20 -16.97 8.64
C GLY A 48 5.16 -18.18 7.73
N ASP A 49 5.09 -19.36 8.33
CA ASP A 49 4.87 -20.58 7.58
C ASP A 49 3.41 -20.64 7.11
N ARG A 50 3.21 -20.94 5.83
CA ARG A 50 1.87 -21.05 5.26
C ARG A 50 1.07 -22.12 6.01
N PRO A 51 -0.11 -21.77 6.58
CA PRO A 51 -0.97 -22.75 7.21
C PRO A 51 -1.43 -23.82 6.22
N THR A 52 -1.46 -25.09 6.64
CA THR A 52 -1.78 -26.24 5.78
C THR A 52 -3.19 -26.78 5.97
N ASN A 53 -3.92 -26.28 6.98
CA ASN A 53 -5.25 -26.77 7.35
C ASN A 53 -6.39 -26.20 6.48
N GLY A 54 -6.09 -25.35 5.49
CA GLY A 54 -7.06 -24.76 4.58
C GLY A 54 -7.91 -23.63 5.19
N ALA A 55 -7.68 -23.23 6.43
CA ALA A 55 -8.47 -22.18 7.09
C ALA A 55 -8.24 -20.81 6.44
N THR A 56 -7.00 -20.50 6.09
CA THR A 56 -6.65 -19.24 5.43
C THR A 56 -7.25 -19.15 4.04
N GLU A 57 -7.24 -20.23 3.26
CA GLU A 57 -7.87 -20.28 1.93
C GLU A 57 -9.39 -20.10 2.00
N LYS A 58 -10.04 -20.69 3.01
CA LYS A 58 -11.48 -20.48 3.25
C LYS A 58 -11.78 -19.02 3.61
N MET A 59 -10.97 -18.42 4.47
CA MET A 59 -11.10 -17.00 4.84
C MET A 59 -10.89 -16.09 3.63
N LEU A 60 -9.80 -16.27 2.87
CA LEU A 60 -9.49 -15.48 1.67
C LEU A 60 -10.60 -15.58 0.63
N LYS A 61 -11.21 -16.76 0.46
CA LYS A 61 -12.34 -16.93 -0.46
C LYS A 61 -13.54 -16.06 -0.08
N GLU A 62 -13.90 -16.00 1.19
CA GLU A 62 -15.02 -15.16 1.64
C GLU A 62 -14.64 -13.66 1.60
N LEU A 63 -13.42 -13.32 1.99
CA LEU A 63 -12.90 -11.96 1.92
C LEU A 63 -12.88 -11.43 0.47
N ASN A 64 -12.39 -12.22 -0.49
CA ASN A 64 -12.26 -11.81 -1.88
C ASN A 64 -13.60 -11.61 -2.58
N LYS A 65 -14.67 -12.29 -2.16
CA LYS A 65 -16.04 -11.96 -2.62
C LYS A 65 -16.42 -10.54 -2.23
N ILE A 66 -16.17 -10.16 -0.97
CA ILE A 66 -16.48 -8.84 -0.45
C ILE A 66 -15.62 -7.77 -1.15
N LEU A 67 -14.32 -8.02 -1.30
CA LEU A 67 -13.41 -7.09 -1.98
C LEU A 67 -13.76 -6.93 -3.46
N THR A 68 -14.12 -8.01 -4.15
CA THR A 68 -14.52 -7.95 -5.56
C THR A 68 -15.80 -7.12 -5.72
N GLU A 69 -16.80 -7.35 -4.88
CA GLU A 69 -18.06 -6.59 -4.92
C GLU A 69 -17.87 -5.11 -4.61
N LYS A 70 -17.04 -4.78 -3.62
CA LYS A 70 -16.90 -3.40 -3.13
C LYS A 70 -15.91 -2.56 -3.91
N VAL A 71 -14.79 -3.14 -4.32
CA VAL A 71 -13.65 -2.42 -4.87
C VAL A 71 -13.02 -3.09 -6.10
N ASN A 72 -13.65 -4.13 -6.65
CA ASN A 72 -13.14 -4.88 -7.81
C ASN A 72 -11.70 -5.39 -7.60
N ALA A 73 -11.40 -5.90 -6.40
CA ALA A 73 -10.09 -6.40 -6.04
C ALA A 73 -10.13 -7.76 -5.34
N GLU A 74 -9.03 -8.48 -5.39
CA GLU A 74 -8.78 -9.69 -4.59
C GLU A 74 -7.48 -9.54 -3.80
N LEU A 75 -7.39 -10.23 -2.67
CA LEU A 75 -6.19 -10.36 -1.86
C LEU A 75 -5.59 -11.76 -2.02
N GLN A 76 -4.28 -11.82 -2.22
CA GLN A 76 -3.50 -13.04 -2.07
C GLN A 76 -2.37 -12.83 -1.07
N ILE A 77 -1.95 -13.90 -0.39
CA ILE A 77 -0.89 -13.84 0.61
C ILE A 77 0.39 -14.48 0.06
N PHE A 78 1.48 -13.73 0.11
CA PHE A 78 2.83 -14.20 -0.16
C PHE A 78 3.57 -14.40 1.17
N TYR A 79 3.86 -15.65 1.52
CA TYR A 79 4.50 -15.99 2.77
C TYR A 79 6.02 -15.99 2.64
N ILE A 80 6.70 -15.28 3.54
CA ILE A 80 8.13 -15.45 3.82
C ILE A 80 8.25 -16.41 5.02
N PRO A 81 8.67 -17.67 4.82
CA PRO A 81 8.81 -18.63 5.92
C PRO A 81 9.80 -18.13 6.98
N TRP A 82 9.72 -18.70 8.19
CA TRP A 82 10.57 -18.26 9.30
C TRP A 82 12.07 -18.55 9.09
N ASN A 83 12.42 -19.48 8.19
CA ASN A 83 13.82 -19.77 7.90
C ASN A 83 14.49 -18.61 7.15
N ASP A 84 15.58 -18.10 7.73
CA ASP A 84 16.31 -16.94 7.18
C ASP A 84 15.38 -15.78 6.80
N TYR A 85 14.28 -15.60 7.55
CA TYR A 85 13.14 -14.77 7.13
C TYR A 85 13.57 -13.34 6.82
N LEU A 86 14.46 -12.74 7.62
CA LEU A 86 14.86 -11.35 7.44
C LEU A 86 15.67 -11.15 6.16
N VAL A 87 16.54 -12.11 5.82
CA VAL A 87 17.30 -12.10 4.56
C VAL A 87 16.36 -12.25 3.38
N ASN A 88 15.44 -13.23 3.44
CA ASN A 88 14.48 -13.49 2.37
C ASN A 88 13.47 -12.33 2.18
N TYR A 89 13.01 -11.75 3.28
CA TYR A 89 12.14 -10.58 3.33
C TYR A 89 12.79 -9.37 2.67
N ASN A 90 13.98 -8.98 3.13
CA ASN A 90 14.71 -7.84 2.58
C ASN A 90 15.12 -8.08 1.12
N MET A 91 15.48 -9.31 0.76
CA MET A 91 15.77 -9.68 -0.63
C MET A 91 14.55 -9.51 -1.53
N CYS A 92 13.38 -9.99 -1.11
CA CYS A 92 12.13 -9.80 -1.86
C CYS A 92 11.82 -8.31 -2.06
N LEU A 93 11.86 -7.52 -0.98
CA LEU A 93 11.61 -6.09 -1.03
C LEU A 93 12.58 -5.33 -1.94
N SER A 94 13.86 -5.71 -1.93
CA SER A 94 14.90 -5.06 -2.72
C SER A 94 14.70 -5.16 -4.23
N GLN A 95 13.87 -6.10 -4.71
CA GLN A 95 13.62 -6.30 -6.14
C GLN A 95 12.84 -5.14 -6.76
N LEU A 96 11.97 -4.47 -5.98
CA LEU A 96 11.16 -3.31 -6.41
C LEU A 96 10.45 -3.54 -7.77
N ASP A 97 10.10 -4.79 -8.07
CA ASP A 97 9.59 -5.18 -9.38
C ASP A 97 8.07 -4.98 -9.51
N GLY A 98 7.38 -4.83 -8.38
CA GLY A 98 5.93 -4.68 -8.27
C GLY A 98 5.20 -6.01 -8.06
N SER A 99 5.90 -7.04 -7.59
CA SER A 99 5.31 -8.33 -7.20
C SER A 99 4.62 -8.30 -5.83
N VAL A 100 4.92 -7.31 -4.99
CA VAL A 100 4.34 -7.12 -3.65
C VAL A 100 3.70 -5.73 -3.58
N ASP A 101 2.46 -5.68 -3.09
CA ASP A 101 1.65 -4.46 -2.99
C ASP A 101 1.48 -4.01 -1.53
N LEU A 102 1.21 -4.97 -0.64
CA LEU A 102 1.06 -4.76 0.79
C LEU A 102 2.13 -5.54 1.54
N VAL A 103 2.73 -4.93 2.56
CA VAL A 103 3.87 -5.49 3.30
C VAL A 103 3.56 -5.53 4.78
N GLY A 104 3.60 -6.73 5.36
CA GLY A 104 3.72 -6.91 6.80
C GLY A 104 5.10 -6.44 7.23
N THR A 105 5.16 -5.50 8.16
CA THR A 105 6.42 -4.89 8.59
C THR A 105 6.36 -4.53 10.06
N ALA A 106 7.52 -4.26 10.64
CA ALA A 106 7.71 -4.00 12.05
C ALA A 106 8.95 -3.12 12.23
N SER A 107 8.85 -2.14 13.13
CA SER A 107 9.89 -1.16 13.40
C SER A 107 11.09 -1.74 14.15
N ASP A 108 10.91 -2.87 14.81
CA ASP A 108 11.83 -3.50 15.75
C ASP A 108 12.49 -4.77 15.19
N TRP A 109 11.81 -5.57 14.36
CA TRP A 109 12.37 -6.85 13.86
C TRP A 109 12.22 -7.10 12.35
N LEU A 110 11.55 -6.23 11.59
CA LEU A 110 11.40 -6.35 10.12
C LEU A 110 12.01 -5.18 9.34
N ASP A 111 13.02 -4.52 9.91
CA ASP A 111 13.81 -3.50 9.21
C ASP A 111 12.98 -2.36 8.58
N ALA A 112 11.77 -2.06 9.10
CA ALA A 112 10.85 -1.11 8.46
C ALA A 112 11.55 0.23 8.16
N TRP A 113 12.23 0.82 9.14
CA TRP A 113 12.91 2.11 8.97
C TRP A 113 14.05 2.07 7.95
N ASN A 114 14.78 0.97 7.86
CA ASN A 114 15.85 0.80 6.88
C ASN A 114 15.26 0.69 5.47
N ASN A 115 14.20 -0.10 5.30
CA ASN A 115 13.47 -0.22 4.04
C ASN A 115 12.84 1.11 3.60
N ILE A 116 12.27 1.89 4.53
CA ILE A 116 11.72 3.21 4.20
C ILE A 116 12.84 4.17 3.75
N LYS A 117 13.98 4.21 4.45
CA LYS A 117 15.12 5.07 4.06
C LYS A 117 15.67 4.73 2.68
N ASN A 118 15.61 3.44 2.31
CA ASN A 118 16.02 2.96 1.00
C ASN A 118 14.96 3.15 -0.10
N GLY A 119 13.82 3.76 0.22
CA GLY A 119 12.75 4.06 -0.73
C GLY A 119 11.88 2.86 -1.11
N THR A 120 11.94 1.77 -0.35
CA THR A 120 11.15 0.56 -0.60
C THR A 120 9.66 0.77 -0.35
N PHE A 121 9.30 1.57 0.66
CA PHE A 121 7.90 1.80 1.05
C PHE A 121 7.38 3.14 0.54
N LEU A 122 6.10 3.13 0.16
CA LEU A 122 5.39 4.32 -0.27
C LEU A 122 5.04 5.19 0.94
N GLY A 123 5.48 6.45 0.91
CA GLY A 123 5.02 7.46 1.87
C GLY A 123 3.60 7.90 1.56
N MET A 124 2.73 7.83 2.56
CA MET A 124 1.33 8.24 2.50
C MET A 124 1.16 9.62 3.14
N SER A 125 0.27 10.44 2.56
CA SER A 125 -0.18 11.68 3.20
C SER A 125 -1.33 11.40 4.16
N ASP A 126 -1.51 12.26 5.15
CA ASP A 126 -2.68 12.21 6.04
C ASP A 126 -3.99 12.31 5.26
N GLU A 127 -4.02 13.11 4.19
CA GLU A 127 -5.19 13.24 3.32
C GLU A 127 -5.55 11.91 2.65
N MET A 128 -4.54 11.14 2.21
CA MET A 128 -4.76 9.83 1.61
C MET A 128 -5.37 8.85 2.62
N VAL A 129 -4.81 8.79 3.84
CA VAL A 129 -5.32 7.88 4.86
C VAL A 129 -6.72 8.28 5.34
N LYS A 130 -6.97 9.58 5.55
CA LYS A 130 -8.31 10.10 5.88
C LYS A 130 -9.33 9.82 4.78
N LYS A 131 -8.93 9.89 3.51
CA LYS A 131 -9.82 9.64 2.37
C LYS A 131 -10.16 8.15 2.22
N TYR A 132 -9.15 7.29 2.25
CA TYR A 132 -9.31 5.87 1.89
C TYR A 132 -9.47 4.92 3.09
N ALA A 133 -9.07 5.36 4.30
CA ALA A 133 -9.21 4.60 5.54
C ALA A 133 -9.72 5.48 6.72
N PRO A 134 -10.84 6.22 6.56
CA PRO A 134 -11.31 7.19 7.56
C PRO A 134 -11.57 6.55 8.93
N LYS A 135 -12.20 5.36 8.96
CA LYS A 135 -12.48 4.63 10.20
C LYS A 135 -11.20 4.29 10.96
N THR A 136 -10.18 3.82 10.26
CA THR A 136 -8.87 3.51 10.86
C THR A 136 -8.19 4.78 11.35
N TYR A 137 -8.27 5.87 10.59
CA TYR A 137 -7.71 7.15 10.99
C TYR A 137 -8.30 7.64 12.31
N GLU A 138 -9.62 7.60 12.43
CA GLU A 138 -10.36 8.03 13.63
C GLU A 138 -10.14 7.12 14.84
N SER A 139 -9.86 5.82 14.64
CA SER A 139 -9.68 4.87 15.74
C SER A 139 -8.27 4.85 16.35
N VAL A 140 -7.28 5.41 15.64
CA VAL A 140 -5.88 5.40 16.05
C VAL A 140 -5.53 6.72 16.74
N SER A 141 -4.85 6.67 17.88
CA SER A 141 -4.40 7.88 18.60
C SER A 141 -3.33 8.64 17.81
N ASP A 142 -3.25 9.96 18.01
CA ASP A 142 -2.21 10.79 17.40
C ASP A 142 -0.79 10.27 17.74
N GLU A 143 -0.58 9.82 18.98
CA GLU A 143 0.70 9.22 19.41
C GLU A 143 1.08 8.01 18.55
N HIS A 144 0.13 7.13 18.26
CA HIS A 144 0.39 5.96 17.40
C HIS A 144 0.61 6.37 15.95
N TRP A 145 -0.09 7.39 15.46
CA TRP A 145 0.18 7.93 14.12
C TRP A 145 1.59 8.51 14.02
N GLU A 146 2.07 9.23 15.04
CA GLU A 146 3.43 9.76 15.06
C GLU A 146 4.50 8.67 15.08
N MET A 147 4.26 7.54 15.78
CA MET A 147 5.17 6.38 15.74
C MET A 147 5.27 5.75 14.35
N CYS A 148 4.29 5.95 13.48
CA CYS A 148 4.28 5.44 12.11
C CYS A 148 4.88 6.41 11.09
N ARG A 149 5.42 7.56 11.52
CA ARG A 149 5.99 8.58 10.63
C ARG A 149 7.51 8.51 10.52
N MET A 150 8.00 8.92 9.35
CA MET A 150 9.39 9.30 9.16
C MET A 150 9.44 10.58 8.31
N ASN A 151 10.19 11.59 8.77
CA ASN A 151 10.33 12.87 8.07
C ASN A 151 8.97 13.52 7.72
N GLY A 152 8.02 13.47 8.65
CA GLY A 152 6.69 14.07 8.49
C GLY A 152 5.72 13.32 7.57
N LYS A 153 6.12 12.19 6.97
CA LYS A 153 5.24 11.34 6.16
C LYS A 153 4.90 10.05 6.90
N LEU A 154 3.68 9.57 6.71
CA LEU A 154 3.24 8.29 7.24
C LEU A 154 3.74 7.16 6.34
N TYR A 155 4.24 6.07 6.93
CA TYR A 155 4.72 4.91 6.16
C TYR A 155 4.12 3.58 6.59
N MET A 156 3.50 3.53 7.77
CA MET A 156 2.94 2.31 8.32
C MET A 156 1.51 2.56 8.80
N LEU A 157 0.68 1.53 8.74
CA LEU A 157 -0.61 1.49 9.41
C LEU A 157 -0.43 0.68 10.70
N PRO A 158 -0.73 1.23 11.89
CA PRO A 158 -0.52 0.52 13.13
C PRO A 158 -1.49 -0.66 13.26
N GLU A 159 -0.95 -1.83 13.60
CA GLU A 159 -1.72 -3.08 13.71
C GLU A 159 -2.61 -3.10 14.97
N ASP A 160 -2.12 -2.56 16.09
CA ASP A 160 -2.70 -2.74 17.44
C ASP A 160 -4.06 -2.05 17.67
N ASN A 161 -4.52 -1.22 16.73
CA ASN A 161 -5.82 -0.57 16.79
C ASN A 161 -6.79 -1.24 15.81
N TYR A 162 -7.17 -2.49 16.14
CA TYR A 162 -8.08 -3.31 15.35
C TYR A 162 -9.54 -2.80 15.40
N ALA A 163 -9.84 -1.69 14.72
CA ALA A 163 -11.22 -1.31 14.38
C ALA A 163 -11.67 -1.86 13.01
N GLN A 164 -10.81 -2.61 12.31
CA GLN A 164 -11.09 -3.13 10.95
C GLN A 164 -12.18 -4.23 10.92
N TRP A 165 -12.63 -4.70 12.09
CA TRP A 165 -13.53 -5.85 12.25
C TRP A 165 -14.77 -5.58 13.13
N ILE A 166 -15.18 -4.32 13.30
CA ILE A 166 -16.50 -3.96 13.87
C ILE A 166 -17.49 -3.46 12.82
#